data_AF-A0A1V1PT35-F1
#
_entry.id   AF-A0A1V1PT35-F1
#
_cell.length_a   1.000
_cell.length_b   1.000
_cell.length_c   1.000
_cell.angle_alpha   90.00
_cell.angle_beta   90.00
_cell.angle_gamma   90.00
#
_symmetry.space_group_name_H-M   'P 1'
#
loop_
_entity.id
_entity.type
_entity.pdbx_description
1 polymer ?
#
loop_
_entity_poly.entity_id
_entity_poly.type
_entity_poly.pdbx_seq_one_letter_code
_entity_poly.pdbx_strand_id
1 'polypeptide(L)'
;MYHILFCDDAEAFRAVSEGPEGTRFAPIFASTFDEAALRTIADDLKVESRLRLLAANRLRAEGCDTGPKRLLGIVAEVGLEGGLDTLAAYADGRVRYINQTGKMSIIEGEAPPLGARTSSLFEKAKTLLARIGPWHGDRLAPPRAGDARLTFLATDGLYFGHGPMADLSRDPLAAPVMLAAAELLNATVEFSLAAQRR
;
A
#
# COMPACT_ATOMS: atom_id res chain seq x y z
N MET A 1 -12.94 -0.79 -5.30
CA MET A 1 -11.57 -1.35 -5.39
C MET A 1 -10.49 -0.33 -5.01
N TYR A 2 -10.43 0.86 -5.61
CA TYR A 2 -9.41 1.88 -5.27
C TYR A 2 -9.26 2.12 -3.75
N HIS A 3 -10.36 2.30 -3.02
CA HIS A 3 -10.31 2.58 -1.58
C HIS A 3 -9.62 1.49 -0.75
N ILE A 4 -9.75 0.21 -1.12
CA ILE A 4 -9.14 -0.89 -0.35
C ILE A 4 -7.63 -0.98 -0.51
N LEU A 5 -7.03 -0.22 -1.44
CA LEU A 5 -5.58 -0.24 -1.63
C LEU A 5 -4.82 0.37 -0.44
N PHE A 6 -5.47 1.24 0.34
CA PHE A 6 -4.84 2.02 1.41
C PHE A 6 -4.94 1.36 2.79
N CYS A 7 -5.76 0.31 2.93
CA CYS A 7 -5.96 -0.41 4.20
C CYS A 7 -6.38 0.52 5.36
N ASP A 8 -7.14 1.58 5.05
CA ASP A 8 -7.60 2.60 5.99
C ASP A 8 -9.07 2.43 6.40
N ASP A 9 -9.79 1.51 5.77
CA ASP A 9 -11.18 1.15 6.07
C ASP A 9 -11.29 -0.36 6.31
N ALA A 10 -11.50 -0.75 7.58
CA ALA A 10 -11.61 -2.15 7.97
C ALA A 10 -12.90 -2.81 7.45
N GLU A 11 -14.01 -2.07 7.33
CA GLU A 11 -15.27 -2.64 6.85
C GLU A 11 -15.16 -3.09 5.40
N ALA A 12 -14.41 -2.34 4.59
CA ALA A 12 -14.16 -2.71 3.19
C ALA A 12 -13.35 -4.03 3.04
N PHE A 13 -12.70 -4.49 4.11
CA PHE A 13 -11.98 -5.78 4.16
C PHE A 13 -12.75 -6.91 4.84
N ARG A 14 -13.88 -6.61 5.49
CA ARG A 14 -14.71 -7.62 6.16
C ARG A 14 -15.15 -8.71 5.18
N ALA A 15 -15.69 -8.31 4.02
CA ALA A 15 -16.10 -9.23 2.96
C ALA A 15 -14.94 -10.04 2.33
N VAL A 16 -13.71 -9.53 2.42
CA VAL A 16 -12.50 -10.22 1.92
C VAL A 16 -11.97 -11.24 2.94
N SER A 17 -12.37 -11.11 4.20
CA SER A 17 -11.84 -11.90 5.33
C SER A 17 -12.71 -13.10 5.72
N GLU A 18 -13.82 -13.37 5.02
CA GLU A 18 -14.78 -14.46 5.31
C GLU A 18 -14.31 -15.87 4.87
N GLY A 19 -12.99 -16.10 4.80
CA GLY A 19 -12.40 -17.42 4.56
C GLY A 19 -12.28 -18.29 5.83
N PRO A 20 -11.69 -19.50 5.74
CA PRO A 20 -11.45 -20.37 6.90
C PRO A 20 -10.59 -19.73 8.00
N GLU A 21 -9.75 -18.75 7.63
CA GLU A 21 -8.95 -17.94 8.55
C GLU A 21 -9.70 -16.73 9.13
N GLY A 22 -10.97 -16.51 8.78
CA GLY A 22 -11.75 -15.34 9.20
C GLY A 22 -11.91 -15.20 10.71
N THR A 23 -11.85 -16.30 11.45
CA THR A 23 -11.84 -16.29 12.93
C THR A 23 -10.56 -15.69 13.50
N ARG A 24 -9.41 -15.93 12.85
CA ARG A 24 -8.11 -15.41 13.25
C ARG A 24 -8.05 -13.89 13.13
N PHE A 25 -8.71 -13.33 12.11
CA PHE A 25 -8.71 -11.89 11.83
C PHE A 25 -9.94 -11.16 12.36
N ALA A 26 -10.88 -11.88 12.99
CA ALA A 26 -12.05 -11.29 13.65
C ALA A 26 -11.73 -10.11 14.59
N PRO A 27 -10.61 -10.09 15.35
CA PRO A 27 -10.25 -8.93 16.18
C PRO A 27 -10.10 -7.61 15.41
N ILE A 28 -9.74 -7.63 14.13
CA ILE A 28 -9.67 -6.41 13.29
C ILE A 28 -11.06 -5.78 13.15
N PHE A 29 -12.11 -6.60 13.08
CA PHE A 29 -13.47 -6.20 12.72
C PHE A 29 -14.46 -6.26 13.88
N ALA A 30 -14.04 -6.73 15.07
CA ALA A 30 -14.88 -6.85 16.24
C ALA A 30 -15.34 -5.47 16.74
N SER A 31 -16.47 -5.36 17.41
CA SER A 31 -16.83 -4.09 18.10
C SER A 31 -15.98 -3.87 19.35
N THR A 32 -15.57 -4.95 20.02
CA THR A 32 -14.72 -4.91 21.22
C THR A 32 -13.26 -4.79 20.85
N PHE A 33 -12.55 -3.87 21.50
CA PHE A 33 -11.11 -3.73 21.36
C PHE A 33 -10.37 -4.83 22.15
N ASP A 34 -9.47 -5.55 21.48
CA ASP A 34 -8.57 -6.54 22.07
C ASP A 34 -7.14 -6.25 21.59
N GLU A 35 -6.39 -5.52 22.42
CA GLU A 35 -5.02 -5.11 22.11
C GLU A 35 -4.11 -6.32 21.85
N ALA A 36 -4.20 -7.37 22.68
CA ALA A 36 -3.32 -8.53 22.61
C ALA A 36 -3.54 -9.32 21.31
N ALA A 37 -4.80 -9.50 20.92
CA ALA A 37 -5.14 -10.16 19.67
C ALA A 37 -4.71 -9.33 18.45
N LEU A 38 -4.90 -8.01 18.48
CA LEU A 38 -4.47 -7.12 17.40
C LEU A 38 -2.95 -7.05 17.25
N ARG A 39 -2.20 -7.04 18.36
CA ARG A 39 -0.72 -7.14 18.33
C ARG A 39 -0.26 -8.44 17.70
N THR A 40 -0.87 -9.57 18.07
CA THR A 40 -0.58 -10.87 17.46
C THR A 40 -0.70 -10.84 15.94
N ILE A 41 -1.68 -10.11 15.41
CA ILE A 41 -1.87 -9.95 13.96
C ILE A 41 -0.84 -8.98 13.38
N ALA A 42 -0.67 -7.78 13.96
CA ALA A 42 0.21 -6.73 13.43
C ALA A 42 1.70 -7.16 13.40
N ASP A 43 2.13 -7.93 14.40
CA ASP A 43 3.53 -8.33 14.60
C ASP A 43 3.92 -9.63 13.89
N ASP A 44 2.96 -10.48 13.51
CA ASP A 44 3.27 -11.73 12.82
C ASP A 44 3.69 -11.47 11.36
N LEU A 45 4.98 -11.70 11.07
CA LEU A 45 5.56 -11.55 9.73
C LEU A 45 4.96 -12.50 8.69
N LYS A 46 4.26 -13.56 9.11
CA LYS A 46 3.57 -14.50 8.22
C LYS A 46 2.17 -14.03 7.83
N VAL A 47 1.62 -13.05 8.54
CA VAL A 47 0.34 -12.44 8.17
C VAL A 47 0.56 -11.49 7.01
N GLU A 48 -0.39 -11.50 6.08
CA GLU A 48 -0.41 -10.59 4.95
C GLU A 48 -0.34 -9.10 5.39
N SER A 49 0.43 -8.32 4.64
CA SER A 49 0.75 -6.92 4.96
C SER A 49 -0.49 -6.04 5.15
N ARG A 50 -1.55 -6.26 4.36
CA ARG A 50 -2.82 -5.50 4.46
C ARG A 50 -3.54 -5.74 5.79
N LEU A 51 -3.59 -6.99 6.25
CA LEU A 51 -4.21 -7.34 7.53
C LEU A 51 -3.38 -6.81 8.71
N ARG A 52 -2.05 -6.85 8.59
CA ARG A 52 -1.14 -6.23 9.56
C ARG A 52 -1.34 -4.72 9.65
N LEU A 53 -1.51 -4.04 8.52
CA LEU A 53 -1.84 -2.61 8.48
C LEU A 53 -3.18 -2.29 9.13
N LEU A 54 -4.22 -3.09 8.87
CA LEU A 54 -5.54 -2.90 9.50
C LEU A 54 -5.47 -3.08 11.02
N ALA A 55 -4.75 -4.10 11.49
CA ALA A 55 -4.54 -4.32 12.93
C ALA A 55 -3.77 -3.15 13.58
N ALA A 56 -2.70 -2.68 12.93
CA ALA A 56 -1.91 -1.53 13.39
C ALA A 56 -2.73 -0.23 13.38
N ASN A 57 -3.55 0.01 12.36
CA ASN A 57 -4.45 1.16 12.29
C ASN A 57 -5.46 1.14 13.44
N ARG A 58 -5.99 -0.03 13.79
CA ARG A 58 -6.90 -0.17 14.92
C ARG A 58 -6.22 0.09 16.26
N LEU A 59 -5.01 -0.45 16.48
CA LEU A 59 -4.21 -0.14 17.67
C LEU A 59 -3.98 1.38 17.80
N ARG A 60 -3.62 2.04 16.70
CA ARG A 60 -3.38 3.49 16.65
C ARG A 60 -4.65 4.30 16.90
N ALA A 61 -5.79 3.88 16.39
CA ALA A 61 -7.07 4.55 16.62
C ALA A 61 -7.47 4.58 18.11
N GLU A 62 -7.06 3.56 18.88
CA GLU A 62 -7.26 3.46 20.33
C GLU A 62 -6.12 4.09 21.14
N GLY A 63 -5.15 4.74 20.48
CA GLY A 63 -4.02 5.41 21.13
C GLY A 63 -2.92 4.47 21.65
N CYS A 64 -2.93 3.19 21.28
CA CYS A 64 -1.89 2.24 21.65
C CYS A 64 -0.60 2.47 20.85
N ASP A 65 0.54 2.17 21.47
CA ASP A 65 1.82 2.12 20.77
C ASP A 65 1.86 0.96 19.75
N THR A 66 2.13 1.27 18.50
CA THR A 66 2.26 0.30 17.39
C THR A 66 3.65 -0.31 17.29
N GLY A 67 4.55 0.03 18.20
CA GLY A 67 5.93 -0.43 18.21
C GLY A 67 6.76 0.20 17.09
N PRO A 68 7.83 -0.47 16.63
CA PRO A 68 8.73 0.10 15.63
C PRO A 68 8.00 0.33 14.29
N LYS A 69 8.27 1.49 13.68
CA LYS A 69 7.84 1.84 12.32
C LYS A 69 8.26 0.76 11.32
N ARG A 70 7.28 0.10 10.71
CA ARG A 70 7.47 -0.86 9.61
C ARG A 70 6.66 -0.42 8.41
N LEU A 71 7.32 -0.29 7.26
CA LEU A 71 6.68 -0.03 5.97
C LEU A 71 6.08 -1.33 5.43
N LEU A 72 4.75 -1.36 5.26
CA LEU A 72 4.00 -2.56 4.85
C LEU A 72 3.35 -2.40 3.48
N GLY A 73 3.16 -1.17 3.00
CA GLY A 73 2.62 -0.92 1.67
C GLY A 73 3.03 0.43 1.11
N ILE A 74 2.98 0.55 -0.21
CA ILE A 74 3.24 1.78 -0.97
C ILE A 74 2.16 1.89 -2.03
N VAL A 75 1.49 3.03 -2.11
CA VAL A 75 0.51 3.36 -3.14
C VAL A 75 1.03 4.55 -3.94
N ALA A 76 1.33 4.34 -5.21
CA ALA A 76 1.72 5.39 -6.15
C ALA A 76 0.52 5.72 -7.06
N GLU A 77 0.17 7.00 -7.10
CA GLU A 77 -0.97 7.53 -7.84
C GLU A 77 -0.48 8.60 -8.82
N VAL A 78 -0.92 8.53 -10.07
CA VAL A 78 -0.62 9.54 -11.10
C VAL A 78 -1.92 10.01 -11.73
N GLY A 79 -2.23 11.30 -11.55
CA GLY A 79 -3.37 11.92 -12.19
C GLY A 79 -3.07 12.18 -13.67
N LEU A 80 -3.87 11.60 -14.55
CA LEU A 80 -3.82 11.78 -15.99
C LEU A 80 -5.06 12.52 -16.47
N GLU A 81 -5.02 13.11 -17.67
CA GLU A 81 -6.21 13.75 -18.26
C GLU A 81 -7.40 12.78 -18.39
N GLY A 82 -7.11 11.50 -18.67
CA GLY A 82 -8.11 10.44 -18.87
C GLY A 82 -8.49 9.65 -17.62
N GLY A 83 -7.99 10.00 -16.43
CA GLY A 83 -8.29 9.28 -15.19
C GLY A 83 -7.07 9.11 -14.29
N LEU A 84 -7.09 8.08 -13.44
CA LEU A 84 -6.07 7.84 -12.43
C LEU A 84 -5.37 6.50 -12.67
N ASP A 85 -4.04 6.53 -12.77
CA ASP A 85 -3.23 5.32 -12.62
C ASP A 85 -2.89 5.15 -11.14
N THR A 86 -3.12 3.95 -10.60
CA THR A 86 -2.81 3.62 -9.21
C THR A 86 -2.12 2.27 -9.11
N LEU A 87 -0.87 2.27 -8.62
CA LEU A 87 -0.11 1.09 -8.28
C LEU A 87 -0.05 0.96 -6.75
N ALA A 88 -0.46 -0.18 -6.21
CA ALA A 88 -0.24 -0.55 -4.82
C ALA A 88 0.69 -1.76 -4.74
N ALA A 89 1.75 -1.65 -3.96
CA ALA A 89 2.70 -2.73 -3.69
C ALA A 89 2.81 -2.96 -2.19
N TYR A 90 2.80 -4.22 -1.76
CA TYR A 90 2.84 -4.61 -0.36
C TYR A 90 4.11 -5.39 -0.03
N ALA A 91 4.54 -5.33 1.23
CA ALA A 91 5.80 -5.91 1.68
C ALA A 91 5.85 -7.45 1.59
N ASP A 92 4.69 -8.09 1.44
CA ASP A 92 4.52 -9.54 1.24
C ASP A 92 4.47 -9.93 -0.25
N GLY A 93 4.88 -9.04 -1.15
CA GLY A 93 5.02 -9.31 -2.58
C GLY A 93 3.76 -9.08 -3.41
N ARG A 94 2.62 -8.80 -2.78
CA ARG A 94 1.37 -8.50 -3.48
C ARG A 94 1.45 -7.18 -4.23
N VAL A 95 0.88 -7.15 -5.43
CA VAL A 95 0.83 -5.95 -6.26
C VAL A 95 -0.56 -5.82 -6.89
N ARG A 96 -1.11 -4.62 -6.85
CA ARG A 96 -2.36 -4.28 -7.54
C ARG A 96 -2.14 -3.04 -8.37
N TYR A 97 -2.59 -3.08 -9.61
CA TYR A 97 -2.58 -1.93 -10.49
C TYR A 97 -3.98 -1.69 -11.04
N ILE A 98 -4.42 -0.44 -11.01
CA ILE A 98 -5.64 0.06 -11.64
C ILE A 98 -5.20 1.15 -12.61
N ASN A 99 -5.50 0.98 -13.90
CA ASN A 99 -5.20 2.01 -14.89
C ASN A 99 -6.32 3.07 -14.95
N GLN A 100 -6.07 4.15 -15.71
CA GLN A 100 -6.98 5.26 -15.92
C GLN A 100 -8.36 4.87 -16.47
N THR A 101 -8.47 3.73 -17.15
CA THR A 101 -9.75 3.19 -17.66
C THR A 101 -10.49 2.27 -16.66
N GLY A 102 -9.90 2.04 -15.48
CA GLY A 102 -10.42 1.13 -14.46
C GLY A 102 -10.06 -0.35 -14.66
N LYS A 103 -9.23 -0.70 -15.67
CA LYS A 103 -8.72 -2.06 -15.84
C LYS A 103 -7.72 -2.39 -14.75
N MET A 104 -7.76 -3.64 -14.29
CA MET A 104 -7.00 -4.05 -13.11
C MET A 104 -6.05 -5.22 -13.40
N SER A 105 -4.88 -5.15 -12.80
CA SER A 105 -3.95 -6.27 -12.63
C SER A 105 -3.85 -6.58 -11.14
N ILE A 106 -4.09 -7.84 -10.78
CA ILE A 106 -4.05 -8.30 -9.39
C ILE A 106 -3.05 -9.45 -9.32
N ILE A 107 -1.98 -9.26 -8.55
CA ILE A 107 -0.97 -10.26 -8.25
C ILE A 107 -1.10 -10.56 -6.76
N GLU A 108 -1.56 -11.78 -6.47
CA GLU A 108 -1.66 -12.31 -5.11
C GLU A 108 -0.41 -13.16 -4.82
N GLY A 109 0.26 -12.86 -3.70
CA GLY A 109 1.49 -13.54 -3.27
C GLY A 109 2.75 -13.17 -4.06
N GLU A 110 3.82 -13.92 -3.81
CA GLU A 110 5.11 -13.71 -4.46
C GLU A 110 5.07 -14.11 -5.94
N ALA A 111 5.33 -13.13 -6.81
CA ALA A 111 5.60 -13.38 -8.23
C ALA A 111 7.10 -13.15 -8.49
N PRO A 112 7.90 -14.19 -8.80
CA PRO A 112 9.35 -14.06 -8.98
C PRO A 112 9.79 -12.94 -9.94
N PRO A 113 9.09 -12.67 -11.08
CA PRO A 113 9.43 -11.55 -11.97
C PRO A 113 9.27 -10.17 -11.33
N LEU A 114 8.43 -10.04 -10.31
CA LEU A 114 8.14 -8.76 -9.64
C LEU A 114 8.95 -8.57 -8.36
N GLY A 115 9.41 -9.65 -7.71
CA GLY A 115 10.05 -9.60 -6.40
C GLY A 115 11.21 -8.61 -6.31
N ALA A 116 12.14 -8.63 -7.27
CA ALA A 116 13.28 -7.70 -7.29
C ALA A 116 12.85 -6.23 -7.44
N ARG A 117 11.81 -5.96 -8.23
CA ARG A 117 11.25 -4.61 -8.45
C ARG A 117 10.52 -4.11 -7.20
N THR A 118 9.74 -4.97 -6.54
CA THR A 118 9.10 -4.67 -5.26
C THR A 118 10.14 -4.36 -4.19
N SER A 119 11.18 -5.19 -4.02
CA SER A 119 12.25 -4.94 -3.07
C SER A 119 12.97 -3.61 -3.34
N SER A 120 13.30 -3.32 -4.60
CA SER A 120 13.92 -2.04 -5.00
C SER A 120 13.05 -0.84 -4.62
N LEU A 121 11.74 -0.91 -4.86
CA LEU A 121 10.79 0.13 -4.48
C LEU A 121 10.77 0.36 -2.97
N PHE A 122 10.70 -0.71 -2.17
CA PHE A 122 10.66 -0.61 -0.71
C PHE A 122 11.97 -0.05 -0.13
N GLU A 123 13.14 -0.44 -0.64
CA GLU A 123 14.42 0.10 -0.17
C GLU A 123 14.54 1.61 -0.41
N LYS A 124 14.16 2.08 -1.62
CA LYS A 124 14.16 3.51 -1.94
C LYS A 124 13.14 4.27 -1.09
N ALA A 125 11.96 3.68 -0.88
CA ALA A 125 10.94 4.27 -0.01
C ALA A 125 11.46 4.43 1.42
N LYS A 126 12.11 3.40 2.01
CA LYS A 126 12.69 3.49 3.36
C LYS A 126 13.67 4.67 3.49
N THR A 127 14.52 4.91 2.48
CA THR A 127 15.43 6.07 2.47
C THR A 127 14.66 7.39 2.54
N LEU A 128 13.56 7.54 1.79
CA LEU A 128 12.71 8.73 1.84
C LEU A 128 11.94 8.83 3.17
N LEU A 129 11.36 7.75 3.68
CA LEU A 129 10.62 7.72 4.95
C LEU A 129 11.48 8.09 6.17
N ALA A 130 12.80 7.96 6.08
CA ALA A 130 13.73 8.42 7.10
C ALA A 130 13.89 9.96 7.13
N ARG A 131 13.34 10.67 6.14
CA ARG A 131 13.50 12.12 5.93
C ARG A 131 12.19 12.89 6.05
N ILE A 132 11.05 12.21 6.15
CA ILE A 132 9.71 12.82 6.23
C ILE A 132 8.96 12.38 7.49
N GLY A 133 8.11 13.27 8.00
CA GLY A 133 7.25 13.01 9.16
C GLY A 133 5.92 12.35 8.77
N PRO A 134 5.22 11.76 9.75
CA PRO A 134 3.91 11.15 9.51
C PRO A 134 2.87 12.21 9.15
N TRP A 135 1.89 11.78 8.37
CA TRP A 135 0.66 12.52 8.11
C TRP A 135 -0.39 12.17 9.16
N HIS A 136 -0.94 13.20 9.81
CA HIS A 136 -1.93 13.06 10.89
C HIS A 136 -3.37 13.33 10.46
N GLY A 137 -3.58 13.79 9.22
CA GLY A 137 -4.92 14.04 8.69
C GLY A 137 -5.55 12.82 8.04
N ASP A 138 -6.76 13.01 7.52
CA ASP A 138 -7.42 12.01 6.69
C ASP A 138 -6.68 11.78 5.37
N ARG A 139 -6.96 10.64 4.73
CA ARG A 139 -6.47 10.39 3.37
C ARG A 139 -7.01 11.46 2.42
N LEU A 140 -6.11 12.04 1.64
CA LEU A 140 -6.43 13.05 0.64
C LEU A 140 -7.17 12.43 -0.57
N ALA A 141 -8.06 13.21 -1.20
CA ALA A 141 -8.68 12.85 -2.47
C ALA A 141 -7.61 12.56 -3.55
N PRO A 142 -7.90 11.73 -4.59
CA PRO A 142 -6.94 11.42 -5.64
C PRO A 142 -6.25 12.66 -6.25
N PRO A 143 -4.98 12.55 -6.69
CA PRO A 143 -4.29 13.67 -7.32
C PRO A 143 -5.00 14.10 -8.62
N ARG A 144 -4.98 15.41 -8.89
CA ARG A 144 -5.46 15.98 -10.15
C ARG A 144 -4.53 15.62 -11.32
N ALA A 145 -5.01 15.82 -12.54
CA ALA A 145 -4.20 15.64 -13.74
C ALA A 145 -2.88 16.45 -13.68
N GLY A 146 -1.76 15.79 -13.97
CA GLY A 146 -0.41 16.36 -13.93
C GLY A 146 0.28 16.25 -12.56
N ASP A 147 -0.46 15.95 -11.49
CA ASP A 147 0.10 15.69 -10.17
C ASP A 147 0.30 14.18 -9.95
N ALA A 148 1.20 13.84 -9.04
CA ALA A 148 1.38 12.50 -8.53
C ALA A 148 1.43 12.50 -7.01
N ARG A 149 1.11 11.34 -6.42
CA ARG A 149 1.21 11.09 -4.99
C ARG A 149 1.83 9.73 -4.70
N LEU A 150 2.77 9.72 -3.77
CA LEU A 150 3.31 8.51 -3.15
C LEU A 150 2.77 8.45 -1.72
N THR A 151 1.94 7.46 -1.43
CA THR A 151 1.45 7.18 -0.07
C THR A 151 2.18 5.95 0.47
N PHE A 152 2.75 6.06 1.67
CA PHE A 152 3.43 4.98 2.35
C PHE A 152 2.59 4.54 3.55
N LEU A 153 2.31 3.25 3.59
CA LEU A 153 1.47 2.61 4.59
C LEU A 153 2.41 1.96 5.63
N ALA A 154 2.59 2.63 6.76
CA ALA A 154 3.43 2.14 7.85
C ALA A 154 2.58 1.80 9.08
N THR A 155 3.14 0.96 9.97
CA THR A 155 2.44 0.55 11.20
C THR A 155 2.11 1.71 12.13
N ASP A 156 2.89 2.79 12.10
CA ASP A 156 2.71 3.99 12.92
C ASP A 156 1.90 5.10 12.22
N GLY A 157 1.48 4.88 10.97
CA GLY A 157 0.61 5.81 10.26
C GLY A 157 0.92 5.96 8.77
N LEU A 158 0.30 6.97 8.18
CA LEU A 158 0.49 7.33 6.78
C LEU A 158 1.65 8.30 6.64
N TYR A 159 2.38 8.18 5.54
CA TYR A 159 3.32 9.20 5.08
C TYR A 159 3.01 9.46 3.61
N PHE A 160 3.23 10.67 3.12
CA PHE A 160 3.14 10.88 1.68
C PHE A 160 4.08 11.97 1.15
N GLY A 161 4.35 11.89 -0.14
CA GLY A 161 4.80 13.00 -0.97
C GLY A 161 3.75 13.27 -2.05
N HIS A 162 3.37 14.52 -2.24
CA HIS A 162 2.39 14.96 -3.24
C HIS A 162 2.93 16.18 -3.96
N GLY A 163 2.78 16.25 -5.28
CA GLY A 163 3.10 17.44 -6.05
C GLY A 163 2.96 17.22 -7.54
N PRO A 164 3.31 18.22 -8.36
CA PRO A 164 3.43 18.04 -9.80
C PRO A 164 4.37 16.87 -10.11
N MET A 165 3.94 15.99 -11.01
CA MET A 165 4.71 14.79 -11.40
C MET A 165 6.13 15.16 -11.86
N ALA A 166 6.25 16.27 -12.60
CA ALA A 166 7.53 16.77 -13.08
C ALA A 166 8.49 17.19 -11.96
N ASP A 167 7.95 17.73 -10.86
CA ASP A 167 8.75 18.17 -9.72
C ASP A 167 9.17 16.97 -8.87
N LEU A 168 8.24 16.05 -8.56
CA LEU A 168 8.56 14.80 -7.85
C LEU A 168 9.58 13.95 -8.60
N SER A 169 9.57 13.98 -9.93
CA SER A 169 10.52 13.24 -10.76
C SER A 169 11.92 13.88 -10.83
N ARG A 170 12.06 15.13 -10.40
CA ARG A 170 13.35 15.84 -10.29
C ARG A 170 13.86 15.95 -8.85
N ASP A 171 12.98 15.76 -7.88
CA ASP A 171 13.31 15.81 -6.46
C ASP A 171 14.29 14.68 -6.09
N PRO A 172 15.47 14.96 -5.51
CA PRO A 172 16.47 13.94 -5.19
C PRO A 172 16.01 12.85 -4.21
N LEU A 173 14.99 13.12 -3.39
CA LEU A 173 14.43 12.16 -2.44
C LEU A 173 13.28 11.36 -3.08
N ALA A 174 12.38 12.02 -3.81
CA ALA A 174 11.19 11.38 -4.37
C ALA A 174 11.47 10.66 -5.69
N ALA A 175 12.33 11.21 -6.56
CA ALA A 175 12.59 10.67 -7.89
C ALA A 175 13.02 9.19 -7.90
N PRO A 176 13.88 8.70 -6.98
CA PRO A 176 14.20 7.27 -6.90
C PRO A 176 12.96 6.39 -6.67
N VAL A 177 12.04 6.83 -5.82
CA VAL A 177 10.81 6.07 -5.52
C VAL A 177 9.87 6.10 -6.73
N MET A 178 9.73 7.26 -7.37
CA MET A 178 8.93 7.42 -8.60
C MET A 178 9.42 6.49 -9.72
N LEU A 179 10.74 6.45 -9.94
CA LEU A 179 11.34 5.57 -10.95
C LEU A 179 11.08 4.09 -10.64
N ALA A 180 11.30 3.66 -9.40
CA ALA A 180 11.06 2.26 -9.01
C ALA A 180 9.58 1.87 -9.09
N ALA A 181 8.65 2.80 -8.80
CA ALA A 181 7.22 2.57 -8.97
C ALA A 181 6.87 2.39 -10.45
N ALA A 182 7.40 3.21 -11.35
CA ALA A 182 7.22 3.06 -12.81
C ALA A 182 7.80 1.74 -13.33
N GLU A 183 8.98 1.34 -12.84
CA GLU A 183 9.58 0.06 -13.19
C GLU A 183 8.71 -1.13 -12.71
N LEU A 184 8.20 -1.09 -11.48
CA LEU A 184 7.30 -2.13 -10.97
C LEU A 184 5.98 -2.18 -11.74
N LEU A 185 5.43 -1.01 -12.10
CA LEU A 185 4.24 -0.90 -12.93
C LEU A 185 4.43 -1.60 -14.28
N ASN A 186 5.50 -1.29 -14.99
CA ASN A 186 5.79 -1.89 -16.30
C ASN A 186 5.90 -3.42 -16.19
N ALA A 187 6.63 -3.93 -15.19
CA ALA A 187 6.74 -5.37 -14.95
C ALA A 187 5.38 -6.01 -14.61
N THR A 188 4.53 -5.32 -13.85
CA THR A 188 3.18 -5.77 -13.49
C THR A 188 2.29 -5.92 -14.71
N VAL A 189 2.35 -4.95 -15.63
CA VAL A 189 1.59 -4.99 -16.90
C VAL A 189 2.11 -6.12 -17.80
N GLU A 190 3.43 -6.23 -17.98
CA GLU A 190 4.04 -7.31 -18.76
C GLU A 190 3.66 -8.70 -18.23
N PHE A 191 3.75 -8.89 -16.91
CA PHE A 191 3.36 -10.13 -16.25
C PHE A 191 1.88 -10.47 -16.49
N SER A 192 1.00 -9.48 -16.35
CA SER A 192 -0.44 -9.66 -16.54
C SER A 192 -0.80 -10.03 -17.99
N LEU A 193 -0.16 -9.38 -18.97
CA LEU A 193 -0.36 -9.67 -20.38
C LEU A 193 0.16 -11.08 -20.74
N ALA A 194 1.28 -11.51 -20.17
CA ALA A 194 1.80 -12.84 -20.37
C ALA A 194 0.88 -13.92 -19.77
N ALA A 195 0.28 -13.66 -18.60
CA ALA A 195 -0.66 -14.56 -17.95
C ALA A 195 -1.97 -14.73 -18.74
N GLN A 196 -2.47 -13.67 -19.39
CA GLN A 196 -3.69 -13.70 -20.22
C GLN A 196 -3.53 -14.47 -21.54
N ARG A 197 -2.30 -14.74 -21.98
CA ARG A 197 -2.00 -15.49 -23.21
C ARG A 197 -1.86 -16.99 -22.99
N ARG A 198 -1.95 -17.45 -21.74
CA ARG A 198 -1.90 -18.87 -21.36
C ARG A 198 -3.31 -19.41 -21.18
#